data_AF-A0A259M4K3-F1
#
_entry.id   AF-A0A259M4K3-F1
#
_cell.length_a   1.000
_cell.length_b   1.000
_cell.length_c   1.000
_cell.angle_alpha   90.00
_cell.angle_beta   90.00
_cell.angle_gamma   90.00
#
_symmetry.space_group_name_H-M   'P 1'
#
loop_
_entity.id
_entity.type
_entity.pdbx_description
1 polymer ?
#
loop_
_entity_poly.entity_id
_entity_poly.type
_entity_poly.pdbx_seq_one_letter_code
_entity_poly.pdbx_strand_id
1 'polypeptide(L)'
;MSQTFRHPDILDIARTEGKVTVEGLAERFGVTVQTIRRDLTELAEAGKLERVHGGAILPSGVTNIGYDERRRLNAAAKAAIARACAQDIP
;
A
#
# COMPACT_ATOMS: atom_id res chain seq x y z
N MET A 1 13.00 -8.76 -20.72
CA MET A 1 14.04 -8.75 -19.67
C MET A 1 14.20 -7.39 -18.95
N SER A 2 13.41 -6.35 -19.26
CA SER A 2 13.57 -5.02 -18.63
C SER A 2 12.78 -4.81 -17.34
N GLN A 3 11.71 -5.58 -17.08
CA GLN A 3 10.76 -5.29 -15.99
C GLN A 3 11.37 -5.43 -14.58
N THR A 4 12.24 -6.44 -14.36
CA THR A 4 12.84 -6.71 -13.05
C THR A 4 13.76 -5.59 -12.55
N PHE A 5 14.40 -4.83 -13.45
CA PHE A 5 15.36 -3.79 -13.06
C PHE A 5 14.69 -2.47 -12.65
N ARG A 6 13.50 -2.16 -13.16
CA ARG A 6 12.81 -0.87 -12.91
C ARG A 6 11.95 -0.88 -11.65
N HIS A 7 11.50 -2.04 -11.20
CA HIS A 7 10.69 -2.16 -9.97
C HIS A 7 11.42 -1.63 -8.71
N PRO A 8 12.70 -1.98 -8.45
CA PRO A 8 13.47 -1.38 -7.36
C PRO A 8 13.55 0.14 -7.47
N ASP A 9 13.89 0.66 -8.65
CA ASP A 9 14.05 2.10 -8.87
C ASP A 9 12.73 2.87 -8.63
N ILE A 10 11.60 2.34 -9.11
CA ILE A 10 10.27 2.93 -8.87
C ILE A 10 9.97 3.02 -7.37
N LEU A 11 10.32 1.97 -6.60
CA LEU A 11 10.10 1.95 -5.15
C LEU A 11 10.99 2.97 -4.42
N ASP A 12 12.22 3.16 -4.89
CA ASP A 12 13.15 4.11 -4.28
C ASP A 12 12.78 5.56 -4.62
N ILE A 13 12.26 5.82 -5.82
CA ILE A 13 11.65 7.11 -6.17
C ILE A 13 10.43 7.34 -5.28
N ALA A 14 9.53 6.36 -5.13
CA ALA A 14 8.36 6.49 -4.27
C ALA A 14 8.73 6.72 -2.78
N ARG A 15 9.83 6.12 -2.29
CA ARG A 15 10.39 6.37 -0.95
C ARG A 15 10.91 7.79 -0.79
N THR A 16 11.61 8.30 -1.80
CA THR A 16 12.29 9.60 -1.72
C THR A 16 11.32 10.75 -1.96
N GLU A 17 10.40 10.59 -2.92
CA GLU A 17 9.47 11.62 -3.38
C GLU A 17 8.06 11.47 -2.77
N GLY A 18 7.77 10.36 -2.09
CA GLY A 18 6.48 10.04 -1.47
C GLY A 18 5.39 9.58 -2.45
N LYS A 19 5.51 9.93 -3.73
CA LYS A 19 4.59 9.56 -4.81
C LYS A 19 5.34 9.42 -6.14
N VAL A 20 4.85 8.54 -6.99
CA VAL A 20 5.24 8.44 -8.40
C VAL A 20 4.05 8.68 -9.32
N THR A 21 4.28 9.28 -10.49
CA THR A 21 3.27 9.47 -11.55
C THR A 21 3.56 8.59 -12.75
N VAL A 22 2.51 8.16 -13.45
CA VAL A 22 2.66 7.30 -14.61
C VAL A 22 3.45 8.01 -15.71
N GLU A 23 3.11 9.27 -15.97
CA GLU A 23 3.72 10.11 -16.99
C GLU A 23 5.20 10.39 -16.67
N GLY A 24 5.50 10.76 -15.42
CA GLY A 24 6.87 11.09 -15.00
C GLY A 24 7.81 9.88 -15.04
N LEU A 25 7.33 8.70 -14.63
CA LEU A 25 8.12 7.47 -14.76
C LEU A 25 8.28 7.05 -16.22
N ALA A 26 7.27 7.27 -17.07
CA ALA A 26 7.33 6.91 -18.48
C ALA A 26 8.42 7.71 -19.20
N GLU A 27 8.48 9.02 -18.93
CA GLU A 27 9.54 9.90 -19.41
C GLU A 27 10.91 9.48 -18.86
N ARG A 28 11.02 9.29 -17.54
CA ARG A 28 12.28 8.94 -16.87
C ARG A 28 12.90 7.63 -17.39
N PHE A 29 12.08 6.61 -17.61
CA PHE A 29 12.55 5.31 -18.08
C PHE A 29 12.52 5.16 -19.61
N GLY A 30 12.05 6.16 -20.35
CA GLY A 30 11.96 6.10 -21.82
C GLY A 30 11.00 5.01 -22.31
N VAL A 31 9.90 4.78 -21.60
CA VAL A 31 8.93 3.71 -21.90
C VAL A 31 7.53 4.26 -22.06
N THR A 32 6.62 3.44 -22.57
CA THR A 32 5.22 3.86 -22.70
C THR A 32 4.54 3.97 -21.33
N VAL A 33 3.55 4.87 -21.26
CA VAL A 33 2.60 4.98 -20.13
C VAL A 33 1.97 3.63 -19.79
N GLN A 34 1.63 2.80 -20.78
CA GLN A 34 1.06 1.48 -20.56
C GLN A 34 2.05 0.54 -19.84
N THR A 35 3.34 0.64 -20.16
CA THR A 35 4.38 -0.15 -19.48
C THR A 35 4.52 0.26 -18.02
N ILE A 36 4.46 1.56 -17.70
CA ILE A 36 4.46 2.01 -16.30
C ILE A 36 3.18 1.58 -15.57
N ARG A 37 2.01 1.71 -16.21
CA ARG A 37 0.73 1.27 -15.61
C ARG A 37 0.79 -0.21 -15.21
N ARG A 38 1.38 -1.05 -16.06
CA ARG A 38 1.56 -2.48 -15.78
C ARG A 38 2.48 -2.71 -14.57
N ASP A 39 3.63 -2.06 -14.52
CA ASP A 39 4.54 -2.19 -13.37
C ASP A 39 3.94 -1.70 -12.06
N LEU A 40 3.23 -0.57 -12.09
CA LEU A 40 2.55 -0.05 -10.90
C LEU A 40 1.40 -0.98 -10.47
N THR A 41 0.74 -1.67 -11.42
CA THR A 41 -0.22 -2.76 -11.08
C THR A 41 0.51 -3.90 -10.38
N GLU A 42 1.58 -4.43 -10.96
CA GLU A 42 2.32 -5.57 -10.41
C GLU A 42 2.90 -5.27 -9.01
N LEU A 43 3.44 -4.07 -8.81
CA LEU A 43 3.94 -3.62 -7.50
C LEU A 43 2.81 -3.44 -6.47
N ALA A 44 1.62 -3.01 -6.91
CA ALA A 44 0.48 -2.87 -6.03
C ALA A 44 -0.15 -4.21 -5.65
N GLU A 45 -0.25 -5.15 -6.60
CA GLU A 45 -0.67 -6.53 -6.35
C GLU A 45 0.29 -7.24 -5.39
N ALA A 46 1.59 -6.93 -5.47
CA ALA A 46 2.60 -7.40 -4.52
C ALA A 46 2.59 -6.65 -3.16
N GLY A 47 1.68 -5.70 -2.96
CA GLY A 47 1.55 -4.91 -1.72
C GLY A 47 2.70 -3.93 -1.46
N LYS A 48 3.53 -3.65 -2.46
CA LYS A 48 4.70 -2.75 -2.33
C LYS A 48 4.36 -1.29 -2.62
N LEU A 49 3.27 -1.03 -3.32
CA LEU A 49 2.72 0.29 -3.63
C LEU A 49 1.21 0.28 -3.49
N GLU A 50 0.60 1.46 -3.37
CA GLU A 50 -0.85 1.67 -3.42
C GLU A 50 -1.18 2.57 -4.62
N ARG A 51 -2.21 2.20 -5.38
CA ARG A 51 -2.62 2.92 -6.59
C ARG A 51 -3.39 4.19 -6.23
N VAL A 52 -3.04 5.29 -6.89
CA VAL A 52 -3.76 6.57 -6.80
C VAL A 52 -4.07 7.10 -8.20
N HIS A 53 -4.86 8.18 -8.28
CA HIS A 53 -5.14 8.80 -9.57
C HIS A 53 -3.84 9.26 -10.26
N GLY A 54 -3.58 8.67 -11.44
CA GLY A 54 -2.40 8.98 -12.26
C GLY A 54 -1.06 8.44 -11.74
N GLY A 55 -1.04 7.56 -10.73
CA GLY A 55 0.24 7.15 -10.13
C GLY A 55 0.13 6.08 -9.04
N ALA A 56 1.15 6.06 -8.18
CA ALA A 56 1.20 5.19 -7.01
C ALA A 56 1.96 5.87 -5.86
N ILE A 57 1.67 5.45 -4.64
CA ILE A 57 2.34 5.88 -3.40
C ILE A 57 2.83 4.65 -2.63
N LEU A 58 3.71 4.86 -1.65
CA LEU A 58 3.99 3.78 -0.71
C LEU A 58 2.71 3.42 0.07
N PRO A 59 2.49 2.13 0.39
CA PRO A 59 1.38 1.73 1.23
C PRO A 59 1.49 2.48 2.55
N SER A 60 0.42 3.20 2.92
CA SER A 60 0.35 3.70 4.28
C SER A 60 0.40 2.48 5.21
N GLY A 61 1.25 2.47 6.24
CA GLY A 61 1.37 1.35 7.19
C GLY A 61 0.05 1.00 7.91
N VAL A 62 -1.01 1.76 7.65
CA VAL A 62 -2.41 1.42 7.89
C VAL A 62 -2.93 0.60 6.70
N THR A 63 -2.29 -0.55 6.42
CA THR A 63 -3.00 -1.59 5.71
C THR A 63 -4.23 -1.90 6.54
N ASN A 64 -5.42 -1.65 5.98
CA ASN A 64 -6.67 -2.07 6.57
C ASN A 64 -6.67 -3.60 6.54
N ILE A 65 -5.98 -4.20 7.51
CA ILE A 65 -6.02 -5.63 7.78
C ILE A 65 -7.50 -5.99 7.72
N GLY A 66 -7.85 -6.96 6.88
CA GLY A 66 -9.24 -7.32 6.64
C GLY A 66 -9.99 -7.39 7.98
N TYR A 67 -11.26 -6.99 8.01
CA TYR A 67 -12.04 -6.87 9.26
C TYR A 67 -11.83 -8.06 10.23
N ASP A 68 -11.71 -9.27 9.71
CA ASP A 68 -11.45 -10.49 10.46
C ASP A 68 -10.07 -10.52 11.17
N GLU A 69 -9.02 -10.02 10.53
CA GLU A 69 -7.68 -9.94 11.09
C GLU A 69 -7.61 -8.88 12.20
N ARG A 70 -8.25 -7.71 11.99
CA ARG A 70 -8.42 -6.68 13.03
C ARG A 70 -9.25 -7.20 14.20
N ARG A 71 -10.26 -8.04 13.96
CA ARG A 71 -11.08 -8.65 15.02
C ARG A 71 -10.27 -9.61 15.88
N ARG A 72 -9.35 -10.36 15.28
CA ARG A 72 -8.46 -11.30 15.99
C ARG A 72 -7.35 -10.60 16.76
N LEU A 73 -6.78 -9.54 16.20
CA LEU A 73 -5.78 -8.71 16.87
C LEU A 73 -6.34 -8.13 18.17
N ASN A 74 -5.63 -8.40 19.28
CA ASN A 74 -5.97 -7.95 20.63
C ASN A 74 -7.35 -8.39 21.14
N ALA A 75 -7.86 -9.54 20.69
CA ALA A 75 -9.16 -10.08 21.10
C ALA A 75 -9.31 -10.16 22.64
N ALA A 76 -8.26 -10.61 23.35
CA ALA A 76 -8.27 -10.71 24.81
C ALA A 76 -8.38 -9.34 25.50
N ALA A 77 -7.62 -8.33 25.02
CA ALA A 77 -7.68 -6.97 25.56
C ALA A 77 -9.04 -6.31 25.29
N LYS A 78 -9.60 -6.50 24.09
CA LYS A 78 -10.95 -6.02 23.75
C LYS A 78 -12.02 -6.65 24.63
N ALA A 79 -11.92 -7.95 24.91
CA ALA A 79 -12.83 -8.63 25.82
C ALA A 79 -12.69 -8.13 27.27
N ALA A 80 -11.48 -7.78 27.71
CA ALA A 80 -11.26 -7.20 29.03
C ALA A 80 -11.90 -5.80 29.15
N ILE A 81 -11.71 -4.94 28.15
CA ILE A 81 -12.35 -3.62 28.08
C ILE A 81 -13.88 -3.77 28.07
N ALA A 82 -14.42 -4.67 27.24
CA ALA A 82 -15.86 -4.91 27.16
C ALA A 82 -16.46 -5.36 28.50
N ARG A 83 -15.77 -6.25 29.23
CA ARG A 83 -16.20 -6.67 30.57
C ARG A 83 -16.21 -5.51 31.57
N ALA A 84 -15.17 -4.68 31.56
CA ALA A 84 -15.11 -3.51 32.42
C ALA A 84 -16.27 -2.54 32.13
N CYS A 85 -16.48 -2.19 30.85
CA CYS A 85 -17.60 -1.32 30.47
C CYS A 85 -18.96 -1.93 30.82
N ALA A 86 -19.14 -3.25 30.66
CA ALA A 86 -20.41 -3.91 31.01
C ALA A 86 -20.72 -3.88 32.51
N GLN A 87 -19.70 -3.75 33.38
CA GLN A 87 -19.90 -3.58 34.82
C GLN A 87 -20.43 -2.19 35.18
N ASP A 88 -20.22 -1.19 34.31
CA ASP A 88 -20.61 0.19 34.52
C ASP A 88 -21.99 0.54 33.93
N ILE A 89 -22.68 -0.42 33.28
CA ILE A 89 -24.03 -0.24 32.74
C ILE A 89 -25.05 -0.66 33.80
N PRO A 90 -25.99 0.22 34.24
CA PRO A 90 -26.99 -0.06 35.28
C PRO A 90 -27.98 -1.18 34.95
#